data_AF-I0QLC6-F1
#
_entry.id   AF-I0QLC6-F1
#
_cell.length_a   1.000
_cell.length_b   1.000
_cell.length_c   1.000
_cell.angle_alpha   90.00
_cell.angle_beta   90.00
_cell.angle_gamma   90.00
#
_symmetry.space_group_name_H-M   'P 1'
#
loop_
_entity.id
_entity.type
_entity.pdbx_description
1 polymer ?
#
loop_
_entity_poly.entity_id
_entity_poly.type
_entity_poly.pdbx_seq_one_letter_code
_entity_poly.pdbx_strand_id
1 'polypeptide(L)' 'MVGQGLGFSVLVTRPCSDMTYDGQRLVQLDIVGEMAAPTLIIAYLPNNEPTRPTRLFMDYCRRVELTPTVSSH' A
#
# COMPACT_ATOMS: atom_id res chain seq x y z
N MET A 1 0.29 -19.42 -2.64
CA MET A 1 0.46 -19.79 -1.21
C MET A 1 -0.85 -19.62 -0.44
N VAL A 2 -1.24 -18.41 -0.05
CA VAL A 2 -2.52 -18.18 0.67
C VAL A 2 -3.71 -18.69 -0.13
N GLY A 3 -3.81 -18.35 -1.42
CA GLY A 3 -4.91 -18.83 -2.30
C GLY A 3 -4.89 -20.34 -2.57
N GLN A 4 -3.79 -21.01 -2.25
CA GLN A 4 -3.64 -22.47 -2.35
C GLN A 4 -3.86 -23.16 -0.99
N GLY A 5 -4.33 -22.43 0.02
CA GLY A 5 -4.63 -22.98 1.35
C GLY A 5 -3.42 -23.25 2.25
N LEU A 6 -2.23 -22.75 1.90
CA LEU A 6 -1.00 -23.00 2.67
C LEU A 6 -0.84 -22.13 3.94
N GLY A 7 -1.84 -21.31 4.27
CA GLY A 7 -1.84 -20.44 5.45
C GLY A 7 -2.46 -19.07 5.19
N PHE A 8 -2.10 -18.08 6.02
CA PHE A 8 -2.53 -16.69 5.91
C PHE A 8 -1.33 -15.75 5.77
N SER A 9 -1.59 -14.49 5.45
CA SER A 9 -0.59 -13.42 5.40
C SER A 9 -1.16 -12.16 6.00
N VAL A 10 -0.31 -11.35 6.65
CA VAL A 10 -0.66 -10.01 7.12
C VAL A 10 -0.11 -9.01 6.14
N LEU A 11 -0.99 -8.20 5.57
CA LEU A 11 -0.64 -7.22 4.55
C LEU A 11 -0.90 -5.81 5.06
N VAL A 12 -0.03 -4.91 4.62
CA VAL A 12 -0.12 -3.47 4.85
C VAL A 12 -0.70 -2.74 3.63
N THR A 13 -0.45 -3.29 2.44
CA THR A 13 -1.02 -2.84 1.18
C THR A 13 -2.44 -3.41 1.04
N ARG A 14 -3.36 -2.65 0.45
CA ARG A 14 -4.71 -3.10 0.08
C ARG A 14 -4.76 -3.31 -1.44
N PRO A 15 -4.64 -4.54 -1.96
CA PRO A 15 -4.69 -4.78 -3.40
C PRO A 15 -6.07 -4.45 -3.98
N CYS A 16 -6.12 -4.02 -5.24
CA CYS A 16 -7.38 -3.72 -5.93
C CYS A 16 -8.16 -4.95 -6.40
N SER A 17 -7.62 -6.16 -6.16
CA SER A 17 -8.17 -7.43 -6.63
C SER A 17 -8.16 -8.44 -5.50
N ASP A 18 -9.25 -9.20 -5.39
CA ASP A 18 -9.40 -10.35 -4.49
C ASP A 18 -8.81 -11.64 -5.09
N MET A 19 -8.28 -11.61 -6.31
CA MET A 19 -7.83 -12.79 -7.03
C MET A 19 -6.31 -12.84 -7.19
N THR A 20 -5.72 -14.00 -6.93
CA THR A 20 -4.32 -14.32 -7.22
C THR A 20 -4.11 -14.57 -8.71
N TYR A 21 -2.84 -14.55 -9.16
CA TYR A 21 -2.52 -14.78 -10.58
C TYR A 21 -2.95 -16.14 -11.13
N ASP A 22 -3.03 -17.16 -10.27
CA ASP A 22 -3.52 -18.50 -10.57
C ASP A 22 -5.05 -18.65 -10.39
N GLY A 23 -5.77 -17.53 -10.29
CA GLY A 23 -7.23 -17.49 -10.30
C GLY A 23 -7.89 -17.84 -8.97
N GLN A 24 -7.14 -17.94 -7.88
CA GLN A 24 -7.71 -18.23 -6.56
C GLN A 24 -8.21 -16.96 -5.90
N ARG A 25 -9.42 -17.01 -5.32
CA ARG A 25 -9.96 -15.88 -4.54
C ARG A 25 -9.39 -15.86 -3.13
N LEU A 26 -9.23 -14.65 -2.61
CA LEU A 26 -8.78 -14.33 -1.27
C LEU A 26 -9.80 -13.41 -0.61
N VAL A 27 -9.87 -13.48 0.72
CA VAL A 27 -10.59 -12.50 1.52
C VAL A 27 -9.59 -11.66 2.30
N GLN A 28 -9.85 -10.36 2.40
CA GLN A 28 -9.12 -9.45 3.27
C GLN A 28 -9.97 -9.17 4.50
N LEU A 29 -9.40 -9.40 5.68
CA LEU A 29 -10.05 -9.14 6.96
C LEU A 29 -9.23 -8.11 7.74
N ASP A 30 -9.92 -7.16 8.38
CA ASP A 30 -9.27 -6.24 9.30
C ASP A 30 -8.89 -6.99 10.59
N ILE A 31 -7.72 -6.65 11.15
CA ILE A 31 -7.25 -7.21 12.42
C ILE A 31 -7.96 -6.45 13.55
N VAL A 32 -8.51 -7.19 14.52
CA VAL A 32 -9.21 -6.60 15.67
C VAL A 32 -8.18 -5.96 16.61
N GLY A 33 -8.39 -4.68 16.93
CA GLY A 33 -7.56 -3.90 17.84
C GLY A 33 -6.98 -2.65 17.17
N GLU A 34 -6.38 -1.77 17.96
CA GLU A 34 -5.65 -0.62 17.42
C GLU A 34 -4.31 -1.08 16.85
N MET A 35 -4.08 -0.75 15.58
CA MET A 35 -2.80 -0.92 14.93
C MET A 35 -2.36 0.41 14.35
N ALA A 36 -1.07 0.73 14.52
CA ALA A 36 -0.50 1.92 13.91
C ALA A 36 -0.58 1.82 12.39
N ALA A 37 -1.04 2.89 11.76
CA ALA A 37 -1.07 2.97 10.30
C ALA A 37 0.37 3.00 9.75
N PRO A 38 0.63 2.30 8.63
CA PRO A 38 1.91 2.41 7.95
C PRO A 38 2.14 3.86 7.48
N THR A 39 3.37 4.35 7.66
CA THR A 39 3.75 5.69 7.17
C THR A 39 4.70 5.52 5.99
N LEU A 40 4.24 5.94 4.80
CA LEU A 40 5.10 6.06 3.63
C LEU A 40 5.87 7.39 3.70
N ILE A 41 7.19 7.34 3.58
CA ILE A 41 8.06 8.52 3.65
C ILE A 41 8.85 8.70 2.36
N ILE A 42 9.20 9.95 2.05
CA ILE A 42 10.16 10.28 0.99
C ILE A 42 11.43 10.79 1.65
N ALA A 43 12.56 10.12 1.41
CA ALA A 43 13.86 10.49 1.94
C ALA A 43 14.80 10.94 0.81
N TYR A 44 15.73 11.83 1.14
CA TYR A 44 16.83 12.25 0.28
C TYR A 44 18.09 12.45 1.13
N LEU A 45 19.27 12.37 0.51
CA LEU A 45 20.54 12.58 1.21
C LEU A 45 20.65 14.05 1.64
N PRO A 46 21.11 14.36 2.87
CA PRO A 46 21.23 15.75 3.35
C PRO A 46 22.08 16.65 2.43
N ASN A 47 23.10 16.08 1.80
CA ASN A 47 24.02 16.80 0.91
C ASN A 47 23.56 16.84 -0.56
N ASN A 48 22.35 16.37 -0.85
CA ASN A 48 21.79 16.35 -2.19
C ASN A 48 20.37 16.90 -2.13
N GLU A 49 20.26 18.21 -2.05
CA GLU A 49 18.96 18.87 -2.04
C GLU A 49 18.12 18.48 -3.25
N PRO A 50 16.83 18.16 -3.07
CA PRO A 50 15.95 17.83 -4.18
C PRO A 50 15.94 18.98 -5.18
N THR A 51 16.12 18.66 -6.46
CA THR A 51 15.95 19.62 -7.55
C THR A 51 14.51 20.15 -7.58
N ARG A 52 14.27 21.29 -8.25
CA ARG A 52 12.92 21.85 -8.38
C ARG A 52 11.88 20.83 -8.90
N PRO A 53 12.15 20.05 -9.98
CA PRO A 53 11.25 18.97 -10.39
C PRO A 53 10.99 17.92 -9.30
N THR A 54 12.03 17.51 -8.56
CA THR A 54 11.89 16.55 -7.46
C THR A 54 11.00 17.09 -6.35
N ARG A 55 11.17 18.36 -5.94
CA ARG A 55 10.30 18.99 -4.93
C ARG A 55 8.84 19.01 -5.37
N LEU A 56 8.57 19.37 -6.62
CA LEU A 56 7.21 19.36 -7.19
C LEU A 56 6.61 17.95 -7.17
N PHE A 57 7.40 16.92 -7.48
CA PHE A 57 6.95 15.54 -7.40
C PHE A 57 6.67 15.10 -5.96
N MET A 58 7.55 15.43 -5.01
CA MET A 58 7.34 15.15 -3.59
C MET A 58 6.06 15.80 -3.06
N ASP A 59 5.82 17.07 -3.42
CA ASP A 59 4.62 17.79 -3.02
C ASP A 59 3.36 17.22 -3.68
N TYR A 60 3.46 16.79 -4.93
CA TYR A 60 2.37 16.07 -5.60
C TYR A 60 2.04 14.77 -4.85
N CYS A 61 3.03 13.92 -4.58
CA CYS A 61 2.85 12.65 -3.86
C CYS A 61 2.24 12.81 -2.46
N ARG A 62 2.53 13.90 -1.76
CA ARG A 62 1.93 14.20 -0.44
C ARG A 62 0.47 14.60 -0.51
N ARG A 63 0.01 15.14 -1.64
CA ARG A 63 -1.37 15.63 -1.83
C ARG A 63 -2.30 14.54 -2.38
N VAL A 64 -1.76 13.62 -3.18
CA VAL A 64 -2.56 12.53 -3.74
C VAL A 64 -2.69 11.39 -2.74
N GLU A 65 -3.90 10.86 -2.62
CA GLU A 65 -4.15 9.67 -1.84
C GLU A 65 -3.61 8.47 -2.63
N LEU A 66 -2.56 7.84 -2.09
CA LEU A 66 -1.88 6.71 -2.75
C LEU A 66 -2.56 5.36 -2.44
N THR A 67 -3.63 5.38 -1.66
CA THR A 67 -4.40 4.19 -1.30
C THR A 67 -5.47 3.94 -2.36
N PRO A 68 -5.58 2.72 -2.91
CA PRO A 68 -6.64 2.40 -3.84
C PRO A 68 -8.00 2.50 -3.13
N THR A 69 -8.97 3.11 -3.82
CA THR A 69 -10.36 3.17 -3.37
C THR A 69 -10.92 1.76 -3.34
N VAL A 70 -11.31 1.29 -2.16
CA VAL A 70 -11.97 -0.01 -2.00
C VAL A 70 -13.33 0.08 -2.70
N SER A 71 -13.50 -0.64 -3.81
CA SER A 71 -14.82 -0.79 -4.43
C SER A 71 -15.59 -1.85 -3.63
N SER A 72 -16.53 -1.40 -2.82
CA SER A 72 -17.47 -2.28 -2.12
C SER A 72 -18.39 -2.96 -3.15
N HIS A 73 -18.24 -4.26 -3.35
CA HIS A 73 -19.21 -5.11 -4.04
C HIS A 73 -19.64 -6.25 -3.14
#